data_AF-A0A3A5W414-F1
#
_entry.id   AF-A0A3A5W414-F1
#
_cell.length_a   1.000
_cell.length_b   1.000
_cell.length_c   1.000
_cell.angle_alpha   90.00
_cell.angle_beta   90.00
_cell.angle_gamma   90.00
#
_symmetry.space_group_name_H-M   'P 1'
#
loop_
_entity.id
_entity.type
_entity.pdbx_description
1 polymer ?
#
loop_
_entity_poly.entity_id
_entity_poly.type
_entity_poly.pdbx_seq_one_letter_code
_entity_poly.pdbx_strand_id
1 'polypeptide(L)'
;MSKEDTDDVLRVLAICYREGGPLDALDLERIMSFDMGWISPEEAEAAVQALIAAGWLTGPEDALTPTVALNGIVAPLGWFPRPSRLLSPVSQGAEPQTPSTGPESRSTPLPVAPQQQAPTVAMEAVVNDDPRSRLTPRLTKFIARQSQLQIEEVERRARRKAKALTYASHWICLALVAREQGLGMEDITAALSVY
;
A
#
# COMPACT_ATOMS: atom_id res chain seq x y z
N MET A 1 22.71 -11.28 -2.75
CA MET A 1 22.23 -10.37 -1.69
C MET A 1 21.88 -9.05 -2.35
N SER A 2 20.62 -8.62 -2.30
CA SER A 2 20.22 -7.41 -3.03
C SER A 2 20.25 -6.21 -2.08
N LYS A 3 20.94 -5.13 -2.49
CA LYS A 3 20.98 -3.85 -1.77
C LYS A 3 19.57 -3.32 -1.44
N GLU A 4 18.59 -3.70 -2.25
CA GLU A 4 17.17 -3.43 -2.05
C GLU A 4 16.59 -4.06 -0.78
N ASP A 5 17.09 -5.24 -0.35
CA ASP A 5 16.60 -5.90 0.86
C ASP A 5 16.96 -5.08 2.10
N THR A 6 18.20 -4.59 2.15
CA THR A 6 18.72 -3.73 3.22
C THR A 6 18.01 -2.38 3.22
N ASP A 7 17.81 -1.78 2.05
CA ASP A 7 17.16 -0.47 1.94
C ASP A 7 15.69 -0.51 2.40
N ASP A 8 14.99 -1.64 2.22
CA ASP A 8 13.61 -1.79 2.69
C ASP A 8 13.52 -1.81 4.21
N VAL A 9 14.39 -2.58 4.88
CA VAL A 9 14.43 -2.60 6.35
C VAL A 9 14.80 -1.24 6.91
N LEU A 10 15.77 -0.56 6.28
CA LEU A 10 16.15 0.80 6.65
C LEU A 10 14.97 1.79 6.56
N ARG A 11 14.17 1.71 5.48
CA ARG A 11 12.98 2.58 5.32
C ARG A 11 11.91 2.29 6.37
N VAL A 12 11.68 1.00 6.68
CA VAL A 12 10.77 0.61 7.77
C VAL A 12 11.21 1.22 9.10
N LEU A 13 12.48 1.03 9.47
CA LEU A 13 13.02 1.58 10.70
C LEU A 13 12.98 3.12 10.72
N ALA A 14 13.30 3.78 9.62
CA ALA A 14 13.21 5.24 9.50
C ALA A 14 11.78 5.77 9.74
N ILE A 15 10.76 5.02 9.30
CA ILE A 15 9.36 5.39 9.53
C ILE A 15 8.97 5.13 10.99
N CYS A 16 9.31 3.97 11.55
CA CYS A 16 8.97 3.64 12.94
C CYS A 16 9.60 4.64 13.93
N TYR A 17 10.87 5.00 13.72
CA TYR A 17 11.64 5.87 14.61
C TYR A 17 11.60 7.35 14.22
N ARG A 18 10.58 7.79 13.46
CA ARG A 18 10.46 9.19 12.99
C ARG A 18 10.47 10.23 14.10
N GLU A 19 10.00 9.87 15.29
CA GLU A 19 9.86 10.78 16.43
C GLU A 19 11.16 10.92 17.23
N GLY A 20 12.15 10.07 16.95
CA GLY A 20 13.47 10.11 17.58
C GLY A 20 13.42 9.72 19.06
N GLY A 21 13.43 8.41 19.33
CA GLY A 21 13.47 7.87 20.69
C GLY A 21 13.45 6.34 20.68
N PRO A 22 13.79 5.68 21.80
CA PRO A 22 13.58 4.26 21.94
C PRO A 22 12.08 3.92 21.89
N LEU A 23 11.75 2.74 21.35
CA LEU A 23 10.37 2.25 21.27
C LEU A 23 10.24 0.90 21.97
N ASP A 24 9.10 0.68 22.60
CA ASP A 24 8.71 -0.64 23.11
C ASP A 24 8.45 -1.60 21.94
N ALA A 25 8.72 -2.89 22.13
CA ALA A 25 8.40 -3.96 21.19
C ALA A 25 6.92 -3.93 20.81
N LEU A 26 6.02 -3.76 21.80
CA LEU A 26 4.57 -3.64 21.57
C LEU A 26 4.20 -2.43 20.70
N ASP A 27 4.88 -1.31 20.89
CA ASP A 27 4.68 -0.13 20.05
C ASP A 27 5.15 -0.38 18.62
N LEU A 28 6.28 -1.07 18.45
CA LEU A 28 6.79 -1.42 17.13
C LEU A 28 5.84 -2.38 16.39
N GLU A 29 5.34 -3.40 17.09
CA GLU A 29 4.32 -4.33 16.59
C GLU A 29 3.05 -3.58 16.17
N ARG A 30 2.56 -2.67 17.02
CA ARG A 30 1.39 -1.84 16.74
C ARG A 30 1.59 -0.96 15.52
N ILE A 31 2.74 -0.30 15.41
CA ILE A 31 3.07 0.56 14.26
C ILE A 31 3.07 -0.27 12.98
N MET A 32 3.74 -1.43 12.99
CA MET A 32 3.89 -2.27 11.80
C MET A 32 2.57 -2.92 11.36
N SER A 33 1.70 -3.28 12.31
CA SER A 33 0.46 -4.02 12.02
C SER A 33 -0.79 -3.14 11.89
N PHE A 34 -0.99 -2.17 12.78
CA PHE A 34 -2.21 -1.36 12.82
C PHE A 34 -2.03 -0.01 12.15
N ASP A 35 -0.97 0.73 12.47
CA ASP A 35 -0.81 2.09 11.95
C ASP A 35 -0.44 2.07 10.46
N MET A 36 0.50 1.18 10.10
CA MET A 36 1.02 1.08 8.73
C MET A 36 0.41 -0.08 7.92
N GLY A 37 -0.14 -1.10 8.58
CA GLY A 37 -0.76 -2.25 7.91
C GLY A 37 0.20 -3.06 7.04
N TRP A 38 1.49 -3.12 7.42
CA TRP A 38 2.52 -3.81 6.62
C TRP A 38 2.49 -5.32 6.79
N ILE A 39 2.16 -5.78 7.99
CA ILE A 39 2.10 -7.18 8.40
C ILE A 39 0.88 -7.40 9.29
N SER A 40 0.44 -8.65 9.42
CA SER A 40 -0.67 -8.96 10.34
C SER A 40 -0.23 -8.85 11.81
N PRO A 41 -1.16 -8.67 12.77
CA PRO A 41 -0.81 -8.67 14.20
C PRO A 41 -0.14 -9.97 14.66
N GLU A 42 -0.48 -11.11 14.06
CA GLU A 42 0.12 -12.42 14.35
C GLU A 42 1.58 -12.51 13.87
N GLU A 43 1.92 -11.77 12.81
CA GLU A 43 3.27 -11.71 12.22
C GLU A 43 4.14 -10.62 12.84
N ALA A 44 3.54 -9.68 13.58
CA ALA A 44 4.21 -8.49 14.10
C ALA A 44 5.31 -8.86 15.10
N GLU A 45 4.98 -9.67 16.10
CA GLU A 45 5.92 -10.17 17.10
C GLU A 45 7.09 -10.89 16.43
N ALA A 46 6.79 -11.79 15.49
CA ALA A 46 7.80 -12.55 14.75
C ALA A 46 8.74 -11.63 13.94
N ALA A 47 8.21 -10.56 13.33
CA ALA A 47 9.01 -9.59 12.60
C ALA A 47 9.95 -8.79 13.52
N VAL A 48 9.47 -8.35 14.68
CA VAL A 48 10.31 -7.62 15.66
C VAL A 48 11.42 -8.52 16.18
N GLN A 49 11.10 -9.76 16.57
CA GLN A 49 12.10 -10.73 17.02
C GLN A 49 13.12 -11.06 15.92
N ALA A 50 12.67 -11.18 14.66
CA ALA A 50 13.56 -11.39 13.53
C ALA A 50 14.50 -10.19 13.29
N LEU A 51 14.03 -8.96 13.47
CA LEU A 51 14.84 -7.74 13.36
C LEU A 51 15.89 -7.66 14.49
N ILE A 52 15.53 -8.03 15.72
CA ILE A 52 16.48 -8.15 16.84
C ILE A 52 17.53 -9.23 16.53
N ALA A 53 17.10 -10.42 16.12
CA ALA A 53 17.99 -11.54 15.80
C ALA A 53 18.95 -11.24 14.64
N ALA A 54 18.50 -10.48 13.64
CA ALA A 54 19.33 -10.03 12.53
C ALA A 54 20.23 -8.82 12.87
N GLY A 55 20.13 -8.28 14.09
CA GLY A 55 20.98 -7.20 14.60
C GLY A 55 20.55 -5.79 14.17
N TRP A 56 19.34 -5.62 13.65
CA TRP A 56 18.79 -4.31 13.27
C TRP A 56 18.33 -3.48 14.46
N LEU A 57 17.88 -4.16 15.51
CA LEU A 57 17.40 -3.56 16.75
C LEU A 57 18.28 -4.03 17.91
N THR A 58 18.54 -3.14 18.85
CA THR A 58 19.31 -3.41 20.07
C THR A 58 18.67 -2.71 21.27
N GLY A 59 18.78 -3.34 22.44
CA GLY A 59 18.19 -2.85 23.68
C GLY A 59 17.28 -3.88 24.34
N PRO A 60 16.74 -3.55 25.53
CA PRO A 60 15.66 -4.32 26.14
C PRO A 60 14.34 -4.12 25.38
N GLU A 61 13.37 -5.02 25.56
CA GLU A 61 12.09 -5.00 24.83
C GLU A 61 11.31 -3.70 25.04
N ASP A 62 11.42 -3.07 26.21
CA ASP A 62 10.77 -1.80 26.57
C ASP A 62 11.47 -0.55 26.00
N ALA A 63 12.66 -0.70 25.42
CA ALA A 63 13.45 0.40 24.87
C ALA A 63 14.37 -0.06 23.72
N LEU A 64 13.77 -0.56 22.64
CA LEU A 64 14.47 -0.93 21.42
C LEU A 64 14.96 0.33 20.69
N THR A 65 16.18 0.23 20.17
CA THR A 65 16.79 1.28 19.34
C THR A 65 17.38 0.68 18.06
N PRO A 66 17.37 1.41 16.94
CA PRO A 66 18.02 0.97 15.72
C PRO A 66 19.53 0.93 15.89
N THR A 67 20.17 -0.15 15.45
CA THR A 67 21.64 -0.25 15.43
C THR A 67 22.27 0.66 14.38
N VAL A 68 21.48 1.11 13.39
CA VAL A 68 21.94 1.91 12.23
C VAL A 68 21.49 3.36 12.34
N ALA A 69 22.32 4.28 11.85
CA ALA A 69 21.91 5.68 11.69
C ALA A 69 20.82 5.81 10.60
N LEU A 70 19.63 6.26 11.00
CA LEU A 70 18.48 6.44 10.11
C LEU A 70 18.43 7.82 9.43
N ASN A 71 19.45 8.65 9.64
CA ASN A 71 19.49 10.02 9.13
C ASN A 71 19.51 10.06 7.60
N GLY A 72 18.56 10.78 7.00
CA GLY A 72 18.47 10.97 5.55
C GLY A 72 17.79 9.83 4.79
N ILE A 73 17.27 8.82 5.48
CA ILE A 73 16.51 7.73 4.87
C ILE A 73 15.06 8.18 4.71
N VAL A 74 14.60 8.26 3.46
CA VAL A 74 13.24 8.67 3.12
C VAL A 74 12.57 7.57 2.31
N ALA A 75 11.37 7.19 2.72
CA ALA A 75 10.51 6.31 1.94
C ALA A 75 9.72 7.15 0.92
N PRO A 76 9.67 6.75 -0.37
CA PRO A 76 8.83 7.40 -1.37
C PRO A 76 7.35 7.39 -0.96
N LEU A 77 6.58 8.37 -1.43
CA LEU A 77 5.14 8.39 -1.21
C LEU A 77 4.48 7.15 -1.82
N GLY A 78 3.66 6.45 -1.03
CA GLY A 78 2.99 5.21 -1.46
C GLY A 78 3.90 3.98 -1.49
N TRP A 79 5.11 4.07 -0.95
CA TRP A 79 5.99 2.91 -0.76
C TRP A 79 5.44 1.96 0.32
N PHE A 80 5.62 0.66 0.09
CA PHE A 80 5.20 -0.41 1.01
C PHE A 80 6.31 -1.48 1.06
N PRO A 81 6.71 -1.95 2.26
CA PRO A 81 7.75 -2.97 2.39
C PRO A 81 7.25 -4.33 1.92
N ARG A 82 8.16 -5.21 1.48
CA ARG A 82 7.79 -6.62 1.26
C ARG A 82 7.71 -7.32 2.62
N PRO A 83 6.56 -7.89 3.03
CA PRO A 83 6.41 -8.53 4.35
C PRO A 83 7.48 -9.59 4.63
N SER A 84 7.85 -10.37 3.61
CA SER A 84 8.90 -11.39 3.71
C SER A 84 10.27 -10.85 4.13
N ARG A 85 10.57 -9.57 3.84
CA ARG A 85 11.83 -8.92 4.24
C ARG A 85 11.84 -8.51 5.71
N LEU A 86 10.67 -8.40 6.35
CA LEU A 86 10.53 -8.12 7.77
C LEU A 86 10.52 -9.40 8.61
N LEU A 87 9.90 -10.46 8.08
CA LEU A 87 9.90 -11.79 8.70
C LEU A 87 11.23 -12.54 8.55
N SER A 88 12.01 -12.20 7.53
CA SER A 88 13.34 -12.77 7.30
C SER A 88 14.32 -11.67 6.87
N PRO A 89 14.69 -10.78 7.79
CA PRO A 89 15.56 -9.65 7.49
C PRO A 89 17.01 -10.11 7.26
N VAL A 90 17.71 -9.41 6.37
CA VAL A 90 19.15 -9.63 6.14
C VAL A 90 19.96 -9.25 7.37
N SER A 91 20.96 -10.04 7.76
CA SER A 91 21.76 -9.75 8.95
C SER A 91 22.64 -8.50 8.77
N GLN A 92 22.70 -7.65 9.80
CA GLN A 92 23.46 -6.38 9.82
C GLN A 92 25.00 -6.53 9.74
N GLY A 93 25.53 -7.76 9.77
CA GLY A 93 26.98 -8.03 9.81
C GLY A 93 27.46 -9.18 8.93
N ALA A 94 26.72 -9.58 7.89
CA ALA A 94 27.16 -10.65 7.00
C ALA A 94 28.26 -10.15 6.03
N GLU A 95 29.51 -10.15 6.46
CA GLU A 95 30.61 -10.47 5.54
C GLU A 95 30.37 -11.88 4.96
N PRO A 96 30.75 -12.13 3.69
CA PRO A 96 30.37 -13.33 2.97
C PRO A 96 31.08 -14.56 3.55
N GLN A 97 30.42 -15.26 4.47
CA GLN A 97 30.82 -16.61 4.81
C GLN A 97 30.38 -17.55 3.68
N THR A 98 31.40 -18.07 3.01
CA THR A 98 31.38 -19.10 1.97
C THR A 98 30.30 -20.17 2.17
N PRO A 99 29.44 -20.43 1.18
CA PRO A 99 28.54 -21.58 1.22
C PRO A 99 29.31 -22.86 0.90
N SER A 100 29.40 -23.77 1.87
CA SER A 100 29.80 -25.15 1.62
C SER A 100 28.58 -25.94 1.08
N THR A 101 28.64 -26.22 -0.22
CA THR A 101 28.13 -27.39 -0.99
C THR A 101 27.19 -28.37 -0.26
N GLY A 102 26.03 -28.79 -0.78
CA GLY A 102 25.39 -28.73 -2.10
C GLY A 102 24.07 -29.53 -2.07
N PRO A 103 23.59 -30.18 -3.15
CA PRO A 103 23.71 -29.88 -4.57
C PRO A 103 22.33 -29.66 -5.26
N GLU A 104 22.36 -28.85 -6.31
CA GLU A 104 21.73 -29.10 -7.61
C GLU A 104 20.30 -29.68 -7.69
N SER A 105 19.36 -28.83 -8.09
CA SER A 105 18.37 -29.24 -9.10
C SER A 105 18.17 -28.12 -10.11
N ARG A 106 18.97 -28.24 -11.16
CA ARG A 106 18.80 -27.61 -12.46
C ARG A 106 17.49 -28.10 -13.07
N SER A 107 16.54 -27.19 -13.26
CA SER A 107 15.49 -27.38 -14.26
C SER A 107 15.28 -26.08 -15.02
N THR A 108 15.48 -26.24 -16.33
CA THR A 108 15.43 -25.29 -17.44
C THR A 108 14.10 -24.52 -17.57
N PRO A 109 14.12 -23.39 -18.31
CA PRO A 109 12.94 -22.55 -18.54
C PRO A 109 12.12 -22.98 -19.77
N LEU A 110 10.90 -22.40 -19.83
CA LEU A 110 9.92 -22.29 -20.94
C LEU A 110 8.72 -23.26 -20.87
N PRO A 111 7.54 -22.95 -21.45
CA PRO A 111 7.15 -21.76 -22.23
C PRO A 111 5.82 -21.07 -21.80
N VAL A 112 5.64 -19.88 -22.36
CA VAL A 112 4.40 -19.09 -22.42
C VAL A 112 3.26 -19.90 -23.07
N ALA A 113 2.08 -19.92 -22.43
CA ALA A 113 0.80 -20.03 -23.14
C ALA A 113 -0.34 -19.36 -22.34
N PRO A 114 -1.34 -18.76 -23.02
CA PRO A 114 -2.35 -17.89 -22.43
C PRO A 114 -3.65 -18.63 -22.10
N GLN A 115 -4.18 -18.47 -20.88
CA GLN A 115 -5.50 -18.95 -20.48
C GLN A 115 -6.15 -17.87 -19.60
N GLN A 116 -7.14 -17.14 -20.11
CA GLN A 116 -8.56 -17.48 -20.23
C GLN A 116 -9.37 -16.92 -19.05
N GLN A 117 -10.58 -16.51 -19.40
CA GLN A 117 -11.46 -15.60 -18.68
C GLN A 117 -12.18 -16.25 -17.47
N ALA A 118 -12.69 -15.33 -16.62
CA ALA A 118 -13.82 -15.45 -15.68
C ALA A 118 -13.51 -16.04 -14.28
N PRO A 119 -14.14 -15.57 -13.19
CA PRO A 119 -15.55 -15.14 -13.11
C PRO A 119 -15.82 -13.74 -12.56
N THR A 120 -16.95 -13.21 -13.02
CA THR A 120 -17.67 -12.07 -12.50
C THR A 120 -18.09 -12.33 -11.06
N VAL A 121 -17.36 -11.78 -10.09
CA VAL A 121 -17.89 -11.66 -8.72
C VAL A 121 -18.85 -10.48 -8.75
N ALA A 122 -20.14 -10.79 -8.62
CA ALA A 122 -21.16 -9.80 -8.36
C ALA A 122 -20.81 -9.10 -7.04
N MET A 123 -20.32 -7.87 -7.13
CA MET A 123 -20.21 -7.00 -5.97
C MET A 123 -21.64 -6.71 -5.51
N GLU A 124 -21.99 -7.20 -4.33
CA GLU A 124 -23.18 -6.75 -3.61
C GLU A 124 -23.12 -5.22 -3.55
N ALA A 125 -24.11 -4.57 -4.15
CA ALA A 125 -24.24 -3.13 -4.11
C ALA A 125 -24.48 -2.74 -2.65
N VAL A 126 -23.45 -2.23 -1.99
CA VAL A 126 -23.59 -1.48 -0.74
C VAL A 126 -24.63 -0.40 -1.03
N VAL A 127 -25.84 -0.58 -0.50
CA VAL A 127 -26.92 0.39 -0.61
C VAL A 127 -26.51 1.60 0.21
N ASN A 128 -25.85 2.53 -0.45
CA ASN A 128 -25.36 3.76 0.14
C ASN A 128 -26.47 4.80 0.01
N ASP A 129 -27.25 4.99 1.08
CA ASP A 129 -28.33 5.98 1.18
C ASP A 129 -27.79 7.41 1.39
N ASP A 130 -26.77 7.78 0.62
CA ASP A 130 -26.24 9.14 0.59
C ASP A 130 -27.13 9.99 -0.34
N PRO A 131 -27.63 11.17 0.08
CA PRO A 131 -28.40 12.06 -0.79
C PRO A 131 -27.63 12.47 -2.06
N ARG A 132 -26.29 12.47 -2.04
CA ARG A 132 -25.44 12.75 -3.20
C ARG A 132 -25.52 11.69 -4.29
N SER A 133 -25.92 10.46 -3.97
CA SER A 133 -26.15 9.40 -4.95
C SER A 133 -27.21 9.80 -5.99
N ARG A 134 -28.22 10.57 -5.59
CA ARG A 134 -29.29 11.08 -6.46
C ARG A 134 -28.81 12.12 -7.47
N LEU A 135 -27.67 12.78 -7.17
CA LEU A 135 -27.07 13.80 -8.02
C LEU A 135 -26.08 13.22 -9.04
N THR A 136 -25.76 11.93 -8.97
CA THR A 136 -24.86 11.24 -9.91
C THR A 136 -25.18 11.49 -11.40
N PRO A 137 -26.44 11.39 -11.90
CA PRO A 137 -26.71 11.64 -13.32
C PRO A 137 -26.46 13.09 -13.74
N ARG A 138 -26.67 14.06 -12.84
CA ARG A 138 -26.39 15.48 -13.08
C ARG A 138 -24.88 15.71 -13.16
N LEU A 139 -24.13 15.12 -12.23
CA LEU A 139 -22.67 15.20 -12.20
C LEU A 139 -22.04 14.55 -13.45
N THR A 140 -22.50 13.36 -13.87
CA THR A 140 -21.99 12.71 -15.08
C THR A 140 -22.17 13.58 -16.33
N LYS A 141 -23.35 14.20 -16.50
CA LYS A 141 -23.61 15.12 -17.62
C LYS A 141 -22.75 16.38 -17.54
N PHE A 142 -22.53 16.91 -16.34
CA PHE A 142 -21.67 18.07 -16.13
C PHE A 142 -20.23 17.76 -16.54
N ILE A 143 -19.67 16.63 -16.08
CA ILE A 143 -18.31 16.19 -16.42
C ILE A 143 -18.19 15.96 -17.93
N ALA A 144 -19.15 15.27 -18.55
CA ALA A 144 -19.16 15.01 -19.99
C ALA A 144 -19.09 16.32 -20.81
N ARG A 145 -19.89 17.33 -20.43
CA ARG A 145 -19.90 18.65 -21.08
C ARG A 145 -18.60 19.42 -20.88
N GLN A 146 -18.11 19.51 -19.65
CA GLN A 146 -16.90 20.28 -19.33
C GLN A 146 -15.63 19.63 -19.88
N SER A 147 -15.58 18.29 -19.90
CA SER A 147 -14.41 17.52 -20.32
C SER A 147 -14.43 17.15 -21.81
N GLN A 148 -15.50 17.52 -22.54
CA GLN A 148 -15.74 17.12 -23.94
C GLN A 148 -15.66 15.59 -24.15
N LEU A 149 -16.12 14.83 -23.15
CA LEU A 149 -16.16 13.37 -23.17
C LEU A 149 -17.59 12.88 -23.36
N GLN A 150 -17.74 11.73 -24.01
CA GLN A 150 -19.01 11.02 -24.05
C GLN A 150 -19.41 10.55 -22.64
N ILE A 151 -20.71 10.54 -22.36
CA ILE A 151 -21.25 10.17 -21.04
C ILE A 151 -20.83 8.72 -20.69
N GLU A 152 -20.86 7.83 -21.68
CA GLU A 152 -20.45 6.43 -21.54
C GLU A 152 -18.97 6.30 -21.16
N GLU A 153 -18.12 7.19 -21.68
CA GLU A 153 -16.69 7.21 -21.36
C GLU A 153 -16.45 7.70 -19.93
N VAL A 154 -17.20 8.70 -19.47
CA VAL A 154 -17.18 9.16 -18.06
C VAL A 154 -17.61 8.02 -17.14
N GLU A 155 -18.70 7.33 -17.46
CA GLU A 155 -19.16 6.18 -16.67
C GLU A 155 -18.16 5.02 -16.67
N ARG A 156 -17.56 4.70 -17.82
CA ARG A 156 -16.57 3.64 -17.93
C ARG A 156 -15.35 3.94 -17.06
N ARG A 157 -14.88 5.19 -17.03
CA ARG A 157 -13.79 5.64 -16.14
C ARG A 157 -14.20 5.57 -14.67
N ALA A 158 -15.40 6.01 -14.32
CA ALA A 158 -15.92 5.92 -12.96
C ALA A 158 -16.05 4.45 -12.49
N ARG A 159 -16.54 3.55 -13.35
CA ARG A 159 -16.60 2.09 -13.05
C ARG A 159 -15.23 1.48 -12.87
N ARG A 160 -14.23 1.87 -13.68
CA ARG A 160 -12.84 1.42 -13.50
C ARG A 160 -12.28 1.87 -12.15
N LYS A 161 -12.59 3.09 -11.72
CA LYS A 161 -12.22 3.59 -10.39
C LYS A 161 -12.94 2.84 -9.28
N ALA A 162 -14.25 2.63 -9.40
CA ALA A 162 -15.02 1.86 -8.42
C ALA A 162 -14.49 0.43 -8.25
N LYS A 163 -14.01 -0.19 -9.34
CA LYS A 163 -13.37 -1.52 -9.27
C LYS A 163 -12.00 -1.50 -8.57
N ALA A 164 -11.25 -0.41 -8.71
CA ALA A 164 -9.95 -0.25 -8.06
C ALA A 164 -10.08 0.20 -6.59
N LEU A 165 -11.16 0.90 -6.27
CA LEU A 165 -11.44 1.49 -4.96
C LEU A 165 -12.58 0.71 -4.31
N THR A 166 -12.24 -0.36 -3.58
CA THR A 166 -13.18 -1.33 -3.00
C THR A 166 -14.34 -0.70 -2.21
N TYR A 167 -14.10 0.44 -1.55
CA TYR A 167 -15.09 1.10 -0.66
C TYR A 167 -15.58 2.45 -1.18
N ALA A 168 -15.22 2.86 -2.39
CA ALA A 168 -15.63 4.17 -2.92
C ALA A 168 -17.03 4.11 -3.52
N SER A 169 -17.91 5.04 -3.10
CA SER A 169 -19.22 5.20 -3.70
C SER A 169 -19.10 5.71 -5.15
N HIS A 170 -20.14 5.45 -5.96
CA HIS A 170 -20.13 5.83 -7.36
C HIS A 170 -19.96 7.35 -7.58
N TRP A 171 -20.57 8.18 -6.72
CA TRP A 171 -20.45 9.63 -6.81
C TRP A 171 -19.03 10.13 -6.49
N ILE A 172 -18.31 9.47 -5.56
CA ILE A 172 -16.89 9.75 -5.29
C ILE A 172 -16.04 9.41 -6.51
N CYS A 173 -16.31 8.26 -7.14
CA CYS A 173 -15.60 7.87 -8.35
C CYS A 173 -15.81 8.88 -9.49
N LEU A 174 -17.01 9.42 -9.65
CA LEU A 174 -17.30 10.49 -10.61
C LEU A 174 -16.56 11.80 -10.25
N ALA A 175 -16.51 12.18 -8.97
CA ALA A 175 -15.75 13.36 -8.53
C ALA A 175 -14.24 13.21 -8.81
N LEU A 176 -13.68 12.01 -8.62
CA LEU A 176 -12.29 11.73 -8.97
C LEU A 176 -12.04 11.82 -10.49
N VAL A 177 -12.97 11.33 -11.32
CA VAL A 177 -12.88 11.52 -12.78
C VAL A 177 -12.91 13.00 -13.14
N ALA A 178 -13.81 13.78 -12.53
CA ALA A 178 -13.91 15.22 -12.75
C ALA A 178 -12.58 15.93 -12.44
N ARG A 179 -11.96 15.58 -11.30
CA ARG A 179 -10.68 16.15 -10.90
C ARG A 179 -9.55 15.81 -11.87
N GLU A 180 -9.53 14.59 -12.39
CA GLU A 180 -8.57 14.17 -13.42
C GLU A 180 -8.76 14.86 -14.76
N GLN A 181 -9.99 15.30 -15.09
CA GLN A 181 -10.24 16.12 -16.28
C GLN A 181 -9.96 17.62 -16.05
N GLY A 182 -9.41 17.98 -14.89
CA GLY A 182 -9.01 19.36 -14.58
C GLY A 182 -10.15 20.26 -14.10
N LEU A 183 -11.31 19.71 -13.71
CA LEU A 183 -12.39 20.51 -13.15
C LEU A 183 -11.99 21.06 -11.76
N GLY A 184 -12.40 22.30 -11.49
CA GLY A 184 -12.23 22.95 -10.19
C GLY A 184 -12.98 22.20 -9.09
N MET A 185 -12.43 22.19 -7.87
CA MET A 185 -13.08 21.49 -6.76
C MET A 185 -14.40 22.17 -6.40
N GLU A 186 -14.46 23.48 -6.55
CA GLU A 186 -15.61 24.35 -6.33
C GLU A 186 -16.78 23.90 -7.21
N ASP A 187 -16.54 23.71 -8.51
CA ASP A 187 -17.54 23.27 -9.48
C ASP A 187 -18.07 21.85 -9.17
N ILE A 188 -17.18 20.95 -8.75
CA ILE A 188 -17.53 19.59 -8.37
C ILE A 188 -18.39 19.60 -7.10
N THR A 189 -18.02 20.41 -6.10
CA THR A 189 -18.81 20.55 -4.87
C THR A 189 -20.18 21.20 -5.12
N ALA A 190 -20.26 22.19 -6.00
CA ALA A 190 -21.52 22.81 -6.40
C ALA A 190 -22.43 21.83 -7.16
N ALA A 191 -21.87 20.95 -7.99
CA ALA A 191 -22.63 19.90 -8.65
C ALA A 191 -23.15 18.80 -7.69
N LEU A 192 -22.51 18.67 -6.51
CA LEU A 192 -22.84 17.72 -5.46
C LEU A 192 -23.56 18.35 -4.25
N SER A 193 -23.82 19.66 -4.26
CA SER A 193 -24.55 20.32 -3.18
C SER A 193 -26.04 19.99 -3.29
N VAL A 194 -26.65 19.65 -2.16
CA VAL A 194 -28.09 19.36 -2.03
C VAL A 194 -28.85 20.63 -1.59
N TYR A 195 -28.14 21.74 -1.40
CA TYR A 195 -28.63 23.05 -1.00
C TYR A 195 -28.01 24.13 -1.89
#